data_AF-A0A9E4RSA2-F1
#
_entry.id   AF-A0A9E4RSA2-F1
#
_cell.length_a   1.000
_cell.length_b   1.000
_cell.length_c   1.000
_cell.angle_alpha   90.00
_cell.angle_beta   90.00
_cell.angle_gamma   90.00
#
_symmetry.space_group_name_H-M   'P 1'
#
loop_
_entity.id
_entity.type
_entity.pdbx_description
1 polymer ?
#
loop_
_entity_poly.entity_id
_entity_poly.type
_entity_poly.pdbx_seq_one_letter_code
_entity_poly.pdbx_strand_id
1 'polypeptide(L)'
;MPPTRKLLIATHNRGKLKELSFLLGGVPFELVSLSDVGIEHDADETGDTLEENATLKAETYARLSGLPTLADDSGLEVEALGGAPGVHSARYAGEGATDEDRIALLLKNL
;
A
#
# COMPACT_ATOMS: atom_id res chain seq x y z
N MET A 1 -8.44 13.12 -28.65
CA MET A 1 -7.47 12.49 -27.73
C MET A 1 -7.76 11.00 -27.71
N PRO A 2 -6.75 10.11 -27.69
CA PRO A 2 -7.01 8.69 -27.44
C PRO A 2 -7.74 8.54 -26.09
N PRO A 3 -8.54 7.48 -25.89
CA PRO A 3 -9.22 7.28 -24.61
C PRO A 3 -8.17 7.20 -23.50
N THR A 4 -8.32 8.05 -22.47
CA THR A 4 -7.49 8.01 -21.27
C THR A 4 -7.65 6.63 -20.64
N ARG A 5 -6.57 5.86 -20.54
CA ARG A 5 -6.62 4.54 -19.91
C ARG A 5 -6.71 4.73 -18.39
N LYS A 6 -7.57 3.98 -17.73
CA LYS A 6 -7.62 3.96 -16.26
C LYS A 6 -6.44 3.16 -15.70
N LEU A 7 -5.85 3.66 -14.63
CA LEU A 7 -4.85 2.97 -13.82
C LEU A 7 -5.37 2.91 -12.38
N LEU A 8 -5.60 1.70 -11.89
CA LEU A 8 -6.05 1.49 -10.51
C LEU A 8 -4.87 1.65 -9.55
N ILE A 9 -5.04 2.47 -8.52
CA ILE A 9 -4.13 2.57 -7.38
C ILE A 9 -4.64 1.64 -6.29
N ALA A 10 -3.93 0.54 -6.08
CA ALA A 10 -4.28 -0.54 -5.16
C ALA A 10 -3.97 -0.18 -3.69
N THR A 11 -4.66 0.84 -3.16
CA THR A 11 -4.56 1.21 -1.75
C THR A 11 -5.85 1.80 -1.19
N HIS A 12 -6.19 1.42 0.04
CA HIS A 12 -7.20 2.09 0.86
C HIS A 12 -6.59 3.23 1.71
N ASN A 13 -5.27 3.36 1.77
CA ASN A 13 -4.60 4.40 2.52
C ASN A 13 -4.70 5.75 1.79
N ARG A 14 -5.46 6.68 2.38
CA ARG A 14 -5.69 8.03 1.82
C ARG A 14 -4.40 8.85 1.67
N GLY A 15 -3.42 8.65 2.55
CA GLY A 15 -2.11 9.28 2.45
C GLY A 15 -1.38 8.82 1.19
N LYS A 16 -1.26 7.50 1.01
CA LYS A 16 -0.64 6.90 -0.19
C LYS A 16 -1.35 7.32 -1.48
N LEU A 17 -2.69 7.33 -1.49
CA LEU A 17 -3.45 7.77 -2.65
C LEU A 17 -3.09 9.21 -3.03
N LYS A 18 -2.99 10.11 -2.06
CA LYS A 18 -2.63 11.52 -2.28
C LYS A 18 -1.20 11.65 -2.81
N GLU A 19 -0.25 10.92 -2.23
CA GLU A 19 1.16 10.93 -2.65
C GLU A 19 1.33 10.39 -4.08
N LEU A 20 0.76 9.22 -4.37
CA LEU A 20 0.84 8.61 -5.70
C LEU A 20 0.11 9.45 -6.75
N SER A 21 -1.03 10.03 -6.41
CA SER A 21 -1.74 10.95 -7.33
C SER A 21 -0.92 12.18 -7.67
N PHE A 22 -0.18 12.71 -6.68
CA PHE A 22 0.72 13.84 -6.90
C PHE A 22 1.92 13.43 -7.79
N LEU A 23 2.58 12.31 -7.48
CA LEU A 23 3.74 11.82 -8.23
C LEU A 23 3.40 11.45 -9.68
N LEU A 24 2.21 10.91 -9.91
CA LEU A 24 1.76 10.43 -11.21
C LEU A 24 0.91 11.43 -11.98
N GLY A 25 0.71 12.66 -11.50
CA GLY A 25 -0.18 13.64 -12.15
C GLY A 25 0.16 13.99 -13.61
N GLY A 26 1.37 13.68 -14.09
CA GLY A 26 1.80 13.90 -15.46
C GLY A 26 1.70 12.69 -16.40
N VAL A 27 1.29 11.51 -15.91
CA VAL A 27 1.21 10.31 -16.76
C VAL A 27 -0.09 10.30 -17.58
N PRO A 28 -0.12 9.66 -18.77
CA PRO A 28 -1.31 9.61 -19.61
C PRO A 28 -2.34 8.57 -19.13
N PHE A 29 -2.61 8.53 -17.83
CA PHE A 29 -3.58 7.65 -17.19
C PHE A 29 -4.56 8.43 -16.31
N GLU A 30 -5.80 7.97 -16.26
CA GLU A 30 -6.79 8.39 -15.26
C GLU A 30 -6.58 7.52 -14.02
N LEU A 31 -6.08 8.11 -12.94
CA LEU A 31 -5.86 7.38 -11.69
C LEU A 31 -7.21 7.18 -11.00
N VAL A 32 -7.53 5.94 -10.68
CA VAL A 32 -8.74 5.57 -9.93
C VAL A 32 -8.34 4.80 -8.67
N SER A 33 -9.09 4.97 -7.59
CA SER A 33 -8.90 4.27 -6.32
C SER A 33 -9.73 2.99 -6.25
N LEU A 34 -9.45 2.14 -5.26
CA LEU A 34 -10.28 0.95 -4.96
C LEU A 34 -11.75 1.32 -4.69
N SER A 35 -11.98 2.45 -4.00
CA SER A 35 -13.33 2.96 -3.74
C SER A 35 -14.04 3.41 -5.01
N ASP A 36 -13.34 4.01 -5.98
CA ASP A 36 -13.94 4.45 -7.25
C ASP A 36 -14.45 3.28 -8.11
N VAL A 37 -13.86 2.09 -7.93
CA VAL A 37 -14.25 0.85 -8.62
C VAL A 37 -15.10 -0.09 -7.75
N GLY A 38 -15.50 0.34 -6.54
CA GLY A 38 -16.37 -0.41 -5.65
C GLY A 38 -15.71 -1.65 -5.02
N ILE A 39 -14.38 -1.68 -4.91
CA ILE A 39 -13.66 -2.73 -4.20
C ILE A 39 -13.47 -2.26 -2.75
N GLU A 40 -14.05 -3.01 -1.81
CA GLU A 40 -13.95 -2.76 -0.36
C GLU A 40 -13.11 -3.81 0.37
N HIS A 41 -12.73 -4.88 -0.32
CA HIS A 41 -11.97 -6.00 0.24
C HIS A 41 -10.47 -5.68 0.28
N ASP A 42 -9.85 -5.87 1.44
CA ASP A 42 -8.40 -5.84 1.58
C ASP A 42 -7.78 -7.13 1.04
N ALA A 43 -6.72 -7.01 0.23
CA ALA A 43 -5.97 -8.16 -0.25
C ALA A 43 -5.16 -8.80 0.90
N ASP A 44 -5.05 -10.12 0.87
CA ASP A 44 -4.23 -10.86 1.83
C ASP A 44 -2.73 -10.56 1.59
N GLU A 45 -2.08 -9.94 2.57
CA GLU A 45 -0.64 -9.66 2.58
C GLU A 45 0.11 -10.77 3.32
N THR A 46 0.32 -11.89 2.60
CA THR A 46 0.98 -13.11 3.11
C THR A 46 2.45 -13.24 2.70
N GLY A 47 3.00 -12.24 2.00
CA GLY A 47 4.40 -12.22 1.59
C GLY A 47 5.34 -11.97 2.76
N ASP A 48 6.57 -12.49 2.64
CA ASP A 48 7.64 -12.29 3.61
C ASP A 48 8.43 -11.00 3.31
N THR A 49 8.19 -10.38 2.16
CA THR A 49 8.83 -9.14 1.70
C THR A 49 7.82 -8.08 1.24
N LEU A 50 8.24 -6.81 1.24
CA LEU A 50 7.44 -5.70 0.71
C LEU A 50 7.12 -5.88 -0.78
N GLU A 51 8.07 -6.41 -1.55
CA GLU A 51 7.89 -6.68 -2.99
C GLU A 51 6.81 -7.73 -3.26
N GLU A 52 6.79 -8.81 -2.47
CA GLU A 52 5.77 -9.86 -2.56
C GLU A 52 4.39 -9.31 -2.21
N ASN A 53 4.27 -8.54 -1.13
CA ASN A 53 3.00 -7.92 -0.74
C ASN A 53 2.50 -6.91 -1.79
N ALA A 54 3.39 -6.10 -2.36
CA ALA A 54 3.03 -5.20 -3.45
C ALA A 54 2.54 -5.98 -4.67
N THR A 55 3.23 -7.06 -5.04
CA THR A 55 2.84 -7.92 -6.16
C THR A 55 1.47 -8.58 -5.92
N LEU A 56 1.25 -9.17 -4.75
CA LEU A 56 -0.02 -9.80 -4.35
C LEU A 56 -1.18 -8.81 -4.42
N LYS A 57 -0.99 -7.58 -3.92
CA LYS A 57 -1.97 -6.51 -4.03
C LYS A 57 -2.27 -6.18 -5.48
N ALA A 58 -1.24 -5.90 -6.29
CA ALA A 58 -1.41 -5.52 -7.69
C ALA A 58 -2.19 -6.58 -8.48
N GLU A 59 -1.81 -7.85 -8.34
CA GLU A 59 -2.47 -8.95 -9.02
C GLU A 59 -3.92 -9.15 -8.56
N THR A 60 -4.16 -9.12 -7.24
CA THR A 60 -5.50 -9.32 -6.68
C THR A 60 -6.45 -8.25 -7.18
N TYR A 61 -6.06 -6.98 -7.08
CA TYR A 61 -6.91 -5.88 -7.50
C TYR A 61 -7.01 -5.74 -9.02
N ALA A 62 -5.99 -6.13 -9.79
CA ALA A 62 -6.10 -6.27 -11.24
C ALA A 62 -7.14 -7.34 -11.63
N ARG A 63 -7.13 -8.51 -10.96
CA ARG A 63 -8.14 -9.56 -11.20
C ARG A 63 -9.56 -9.09 -10.86
N LEU A 64 -9.73 -8.37 -9.76
CA LEU A 64 -11.04 -7.89 -9.32
C LEU A 64 -11.60 -6.75 -10.19
N SER A 65 -10.75 -5.81 -10.61
CA SER A 65 -11.18 -4.63 -11.37
C SER A 65 -11.15 -4.81 -12.89
N GLY A 66 -10.34 -5.73 -13.40
CA GLY A 66 -10.02 -5.84 -14.83
C GLY A 66 -9.18 -4.68 -15.38
N LEU A 67 -8.62 -3.83 -14.51
CA LEU A 67 -7.81 -2.67 -14.88
C LEU A 67 -6.31 -2.98 -14.73
N PRO A 68 -5.44 -2.29 -15.49
CA PRO A 68 -4.04 -2.13 -15.10
C PRO A 68 -3.99 -1.56 -13.68
N THR A 69 -3.17 -2.17 -12.83
CA THR A 69 -3.10 -1.84 -11.40
C THR A 69 -1.68 -1.57 -10.98
N LEU A 70 -1.49 -0.47 -10.25
CA LEU A 70 -0.27 -0.15 -9.54
C LEU A 70 -0.51 -0.35 -8.04
N ALA A 71 0.34 -1.14 -7.41
CA ALA A 71 0.37 -1.30 -5.96
C ALA A 71 1.71 -0.83 -5.40
N ASP A 72 1.69 -0.51 -4.12
CA ASP A 72 2.86 -0.12 -3.34
C ASP A 72 2.77 -0.81 -1.97
N ASP A 73 3.91 -1.28 -1.47
CA ASP A 73 4.06 -1.71 -0.08
C ASP A 73 5.25 -1.04 0.57
N SER A 74 5.06 -0.60 1.81
CA SER A 74 6.02 0.27 2.49
C SER A 74 6.20 -0.17 3.94
N GLY A 75 7.44 -0.19 4.39
CA GLY A 75 7.78 -0.47 5.78
C GLY A 75 8.93 0.41 6.28
N LEU A 76 9.11 0.41 7.59
CA LEU A 76 10.27 0.95 8.28
C LEU A 76 11.19 -0.19 8.66
N GLU A 77 12.45 -0.10 8.28
CA GLU A 77 13.49 -1.04 8.68
C GLU A 77 14.52 -0.32 9.54
N VAL A 78 14.79 -0.86 10.73
CA VAL A 78 15.75 -0.26 11.67
C VAL A 78 16.91 -1.21 11.90
N GLU A 79 18.11 -0.79 11.51
CA GLU A 79 19.33 -1.62 11.57
C GLU A 79 19.63 -2.12 12.99
N ALA A 80 19.47 -1.27 14.01
CA ALA A 80 19.68 -1.64 15.41
C ALA A 80 18.69 -2.72 15.91
N LEU A 81 17.55 -2.87 15.24
CA LEU A 81 16.54 -3.89 15.53
C LEU A 81 16.60 -5.08 14.56
N GLY A 82 17.71 -5.23 13.82
CA GLY A 82 17.86 -6.28 12.83
C GLY A 82 16.86 -6.18 11.67
N GLY A 83 16.45 -4.96 11.31
CA GLY A 83 15.49 -4.69 10.23
C GLY A 83 14.04 -4.62 10.69
N ALA A 84 13.71 -4.87 11.96
CA ALA A 84 12.35 -4.66 12.45
C ALA A 84 11.95 -3.18 12.42
N PRO A 85 10.66 -2.84 12.20
CA PRO A 85 9.51 -3.72 12.01
C PRO A 85 9.36 -4.35 10.60
N GLY A 86 10.02 -3.80 9.58
CA GLY A 86 10.00 -4.32 8.20
C GLY A 86 8.58 -4.45 7.64
N VAL A 87 8.26 -5.60 7.06
CA VAL A 87 6.92 -5.92 6.52
C VAL A 87 5.79 -5.81 7.55
N HIS A 88 6.09 -5.85 8.85
CA HIS A 88 5.09 -5.72 9.91
C HIS A 88 4.85 -4.27 10.36
N SER A 89 5.39 -3.28 9.66
CA SER A 89 5.33 -1.87 10.06
C SER A 89 3.93 -1.37 10.40
N ALA A 90 2.93 -1.69 9.58
CA ALA A 90 1.55 -1.25 9.83
C ALA A 90 0.89 -1.97 11.02
N ARG A 91 1.35 -3.18 11.36
CA ARG A 91 0.79 -4.05 12.41
C ARG A 91 1.72 -4.19 13.61
N TYR A 92 2.75 -3.34 13.71
CA TYR A 92 3.86 -3.57 14.64
C TYR A 92 3.42 -3.62 16.11
N ALA A 93 2.45 -2.77 16.49
CA ALA A 93 1.85 -2.74 17.82
C ALA A 93 0.50 -3.49 17.90
N GLY A 94 0.22 -4.38 16.93
CA GLY A 94 -1.03 -5.14 16.85
C GLY A 94 -2.14 -4.45 16.05
N GLU A 95 -3.26 -5.15 15.90
CA GLU A 95 -4.45 -4.62 15.20
C GLU A 95 -5.05 -3.43 15.94
N GLY A 96 -5.47 -2.41 15.18
CA GLY A 96 -6.10 -1.19 15.74
C GLY A 96 -5.13 -0.22 16.41
N ALA A 97 -3.83 -0.51 16.43
CA ALA A 97 -2.82 0.38 16.98
C ALA A 97 -2.71 1.69 16.18
N THR A 98 -2.58 2.80 16.91
CA THR A 98 -2.33 4.12 16.31
C THR A 98 -0.88 4.26 15.85
N ASP A 99 -0.59 5.30 15.08
CA ASP A 99 0.77 5.65 14.69
C ASP A 99 1.64 5.88 15.94
N GLU A 100 1.09 6.56 16.94
CA GLU A 100 1.72 6.82 18.23
C GLU A 100 2.06 5.51 18.98
N ASP A 101 1.16 4.54 19.00
CA ASP A 101 1.41 3.23 19.65
C ASP A 101 2.57 2.49 18.99
N ARG A 102 2.62 2.52 17.64
CA ARG A 102 3.70 1.87 16.87
C ARG A 102 5.04 2.55 17.10
N ILE A 103 5.06 3.88 17.14
CA ILE A 103 6.26 4.67 17.46
C ILE A 103 6.72 4.38 18.89
N ALA A 104 5.81 4.36 19.87
CA ALA A 104 6.14 4.09 21.26
C ALA A 104 6.74 2.69 21.44
N LEU A 105 6.18 1.67 20.78
CA LEU A 105 6.73 0.31 20.81
C LEU A 105 8.11 0.24 20.14
N LEU A 106 8.30 0.93 19.01
CA LEU A 106 9.60 0.99 18.33
C LEU A 106 10.67 1.59 19.24
N LEU A 107 10.37 2.72 19.86
CA LEU A 107 11.28 3.39 20.78
C LEU A 107 11.58 2.57 22.04
N LYS A 108 10.64 1.74 22.49
CA LYS A 108 10.84 0.82 23.61
C LYS A 108 11.77 -0.34 23.26
N ASN A 109 11.80 -0.76 22.00
CA ASN A 109 12.60 -1.89 21.54
C ASN A 109 14.01 -1.50 21.08
N LEU A 110 14.24 -0.21 20.83
CA LEU A 110 15.55 0.41 20.56
C LEU A 110 16.43 0.51 21.81
#